data_AF-A0A074X5Y2-F1
#
_entry.id   AF-A0A074X5Y2-F1
#
_cell.length_a   1.000
_cell.length_b   1.000
_cell.length_c   1.000
_cell.angle_alpha   90.00
_cell.angle_beta   90.00
_cell.angle_gamma   90.00
#
_symmetry.space_group_name_H-M   'P 1'
#
loop_
_entity.id
_entity.type
_entity.pdbx_description
1 polymer ?
#
loop_
_entity_poly.entity_id
_entity_poly.type
_entity_poly.pdbx_seq_one_letter_code
_entity_poly.pdbx_strand_id
1 'polypeptide(L)'
;MGRRIWWVAHQHTPDPTYKCHACYLKTSNGLPEGYEGCETIKEVAARKKELESQQATPVPTTPSLSGQSRIPSQKKPNSSRQFSTYRVTWNSAIDSAPREESLQIAEAQTNEHNAVAEREARRTNFQERYVNDSESREKKGAAERSLSHAEKNDPEYISSRREKMREYKYRSYHHNPKFRGSVLDSNRRYQTAMMKDPAWRAAHNERTRLRRKSVRKEDPSYVQRDTVCRWIRRDPAAREVMDWGLYKPVLYPIKVEHQCGGCEYPRRGGFKLWFLKQVKGRTESTDSGSTGLHRCPRCFFKDPDGGLPKAFEDCTTQTQLKTRFQGSRKG
;
A
#
# COMPACT_ATOMS: atom_id res chain seq x y z
N MET A 1 17.97 18.28 -5.19
CA MET A 1 18.12 17.41 -4.00
C MET A 1 17.75 18.20 -2.75
N GLY A 2 16.59 17.94 -2.12
CA GLY A 2 16.21 18.63 -0.88
C GLY A 2 17.10 18.18 0.30
N ARG A 3 17.74 19.12 1.00
CA ARG A 3 18.55 18.82 2.19
C ARG A 3 17.60 18.34 3.30
N ARG A 4 17.87 17.16 3.89
CA ARG A 4 16.95 16.46 4.82
C ARG A 4 16.99 16.95 6.27
N ILE A 5 17.93 17.83 6.62
CA ILE A 5 18.12 18.36 7.98
C ILE A 5 18.37 19.87 7.86
N TRP A 6 17.55 20.63 8.59
CA TRP A 6 17.64 22.08 8.77
C TRP A 6 17.89 22.37 10.24
N TRP A 7 18.92 23.16 10.51
CA TRP A 7 19.33 23.61 11.82
C TRP A 7 18.72 25.00 12.06
N VAL A 8 18.11 25.19 13.23
CA VAL A 8 17.50 26.46 13.62
C VAL A 8 18.43 27.11 14.63
N ALA A 9 18.85 28.35 14.38
CA ALA A 9 19.57 29.12 15.40
C ALA A 9 18.55 29.56 16.46
N HIS A 10 18.68 29.03 17.68
CA HIS A 10 17.97 29.57 18.86
C HIS A 10 18.67 30.86 19.30
N GLN A 11 18.54 31.92 18.52
CA GLN A 11 18.76 33.27 19.02
C GLN A 11 17.38 33.82 19.35
N HIS A 12 17.26 34.55 20.47
CA HIS A 12 16.02 35.21 20.91
C HIS A 12 15.64 36.37 19.97
N THR A 13 15.42 36.06 18.71
CA THR A 13 14.96 36.97 17.67
C THR A 13 13.65 36.44 17.12
N PRO A 14 12.69 37.31 16.79
CA PRO A 14 11.36 36.91 16.33
C PRO A 14 11.39 36.09 15.02
N ASP A 15 12.47 36.18 14.25
CA ASP A 15 12.68 35.42 13.02
C ASP A 15 13.76 34.34 13.19
N PRO A 16 13.41 33.04 13.13
CA PRO A 16 14.38 31.96 13.20
C PRO A 16 15.19 31.88 11.90
N THR A 17 16.51 32.02 12.01
CA THR A 17 17.42 31.79 10.87
C THR A 17 17.68 30.29 10.69
N TYR A 18 17.41 29.78 9.48
CA TYR A 18 17.59 28.38 9.13
C TYR A 18 18.89 28.15 8.38
N LYS A 19 19.72 27.22 8.87
CA LYS A 19 20.93 26.75 8.18
C LYS A 19 20.76 25.30 7.74
N CYS A 20 21.14 24.98 6.52
CA CYS A 20 21.19 23.58 6.11
C CYS A 20 22.42 22.86 6.69
N HIS A 21 22.39 21.52 6.73
CA HIS A 21 23.45 20.70 7.33
C HIS A 21 24.89 21.04 6.88
N ALA A 22 25.11 21.20 5.57
CA ALA A 22 26.45 21.51 5.08
C ALA A 22 26.91 22.94 5.40
N CYS A 23 25.97 23.89 5.61
CA CYS A 23 26.33 25.24 6.04
C CYS A 23 26.57 25.29 7.55
N TYR A 24 25.83 24.51 8.33
CA TYR A 24 26.01 24.42 9.78
C TYR A 24 27.41 23.87 10.15
N LEU A 25 27.81 22.74 9.54
CA LEU A 25 29.13 22.14 9.78
C LEU A 25 30.33 22.95 9.27
N LYS A 26 30.10 24.01 8.48
CA LYS A 26 31.16 24.95 8.11
C LYS A 26 31.41 26.01 9.17
N THR A 27 30.41 26.30 10.01
CA THR A 27 30.49 27.36 11.04
C THR A 27 30.88 26.80 12.40
N SER A 28 30.56 25.53 12.68
CA SER A 28 30.91 24.86 13.93
C SER A 28 31.44 23.45 13.66
N ASN A 29 32.19 22.90 14.62
CA ASN A 29 32.70 21.51 14.58
C ASN A 29 31.57 20.45 14.67
N GLY A 30 30.30 20.84 14.47
CA GLY A 30 29.14 19.96 14.46
C GLY A 30 28.59 19.57 15.83
N LEU A 31 29.26 20.01 16.91
CA LEU A 31 28.85 19.76 18.29
C LEU A 31 28.53 21.09 19.00
N PRO A 32 27.56 21.10 19.94
CA PRO A 32 27.29 22.26 20.78
C PRO A 32 28.49 22.62 21.67
N GLU A 33 28.51 23.87 22.13
CA GLU A 33 29.52 24.37 23.08
C GLU A 33 29.54 23.51 24.35
N GLY A 34 30.73 23.10 24.80
CA GLY A 34 30.94 22.21 25.96
C GLY A 34 31.06 20.71 25.62
N TYR A 35 30.95 20.35 24.33
CA TYR A 35 31.14 19.00 23.79
C TYR A 35 32.39 18.87 22.91
N GLU A 36 33.32 19.81 23.01
CA GLU A 36 34.59 19.78 22.28
C GLU A 36 35.38 18.52 22.66
N GLY A 37 35.81 17.73 21.67
CA GLY A 37 36.59 16.50 21.88
C GLY A 37 35.79 15.21 22.07
N CYS A 38 34.45 15.25 22.00
CA CYS A 38 33.67 14.01 21.94
C CYS A 38 33.71 13.43 20.52
N GLU A 39 34.38 12.29 20.33
CA GLU A 39 34.45 11.59 19.04
C GLU A 39 33.40 10.47 18.94
N THR A 40 32.93 9.97 20.08
CA THR A 40 31.93 8.89 20.13
C THR A 40 30.61 9.32 20.77
N ILE A 41 29.51 8.67 20.35
CA ILE A 41 28.17 8.89 20.93
C ILE A 41 28.14 8.60 22.44
N LYS A 42 29.02 7.71 22.92
CA LYS A 42 29.13 7.38 24.34
C LYS A 42 29.74 8.53 25.13
N GLU A 43 30.77 9.21 24.60
CA GLU A 43 31.36 10.40 25.21
C GLU A 43 30.36 11.56 25.25
N VAL A 44 29.61 11.78 24.18
CA VAL A 44 28.54 12.80 24.15
C VAL A 44 27.49 12.52 25.24
N ALA A 45 27.08 11.26 25.42
CA ALA A 45 26.12 10.89 26.45
C ALA A 45 26.67 11.07 27.88
N ALA A 46 27.95 10.75 28.11
CA ALA A 46 28.62 10.98 29.38
C ALA A 46 28.74 12.48 29.69
N ARG A 47 29.18 13.28 28.71
CA ARG A 47 29.35 14.73 28.85
C ARG A 47 28.03 15.45 29.10
N LYS A 48 26.95 15.00 28.47
CA LYS A 48 25.60 15.50 28.75
C LYS A 48 25.21 15.28 30.22
N LYS A 49 25.47 14.09 30.76
CA LYS A 49 25.16 13.76 32.15
C LYS A 49 25.96 14.64 33.14
N GLU A 50 27.22 14.94 32.83
CA GLU A 50 28.05 15.86 33.63
C GLU A 50 27.47 17.28 33.64
N LEU A 51 27.13 17.83 32.46
CA LEU A 51 26.56 19.17 32.33
C LEU A 51 25.19 19.30 33.01
N GLU A 52 24.33 18.29 32.87
CA GLU A 52 23.03 18.24 33.56
C GLU A 52 23.19 18.13 35.09
N SER A 53 24.23 17.43 35.57
CA SER A 53 24.53 17.32 37.00
C SER A 53 25.08 18.64 37.58
N GLN A 54 25.76 19.45 36.76
CA GLN A 54 26.26 20.77 37.15
C GLN A 54 25.18 21.86 37.15
N GLN A 55 24.12 21.70 36.35
CA GLN A 55 22.97 22.62 36.32
C GLN A 55 21.94 22.35 37.43
N ALA A 56 22.07 21.24 38.18
CA ALA A 56 21.16 20.88 39.26
C ALA A 56 21.56 21.54 40.60
N THR A 57 21.42 22.86 40.71
CA THR A 57 21.24 23.53 42.02
C THR A 57 19.76 23.87 42.21
N PRO A 58 19.14 23.56 43.37
CA PRO A 58 17.69 23.55 43.48
C PRO A 58 17.13 24.94 43.85
N VAL A 59 16.23 25.46 43.02
CA VAL A 59 15.26 26.50 43.42
C VAL A 59 13.89 25.82 43.54
N PRO A 60 13.17 25.95 44.67
CA PRO A 60 11.90 25.26 44.87
C PRO A 60 10.75 26.06 44.27
N THR A 61 9.85 25.39 43.54
CA THR A 61 8.51 25.93 43.29
C THR A 61 7.48 24.81 43.35
N THR A 62 6.47 25.09 44.17
CA THR A 62 5.34 24.27 44.60
C THR A 62 4.33 23.92 43.49
N PRO A 63 3.52 22.86 43.66
CA PRO A 63 2.54 22.37 42.69
C PRO A 63 1.09 22.77 43.03
N SER A 64 0.24 23.00 42.02
CA SER A 64 -1.24 23.13 42.08
C SER A 64 -1.71 23.71 40.71
N LEU A 65 -2.78 23.31 40.02
CA LEU A 65 -4.00 22.57 40.35
C LEU A 65 -4.62 22.01 39.05
N SER A 66 -5.37 20.93 39.24
CA SER A 66 -6.36 20.32 38.36
C SER A 66 -7.51 21.25 37.95
N GLY A 67 -8.09 21.02 36.77
CA GLY A 67 -9.38 21.63 36.40
C GLY A 67 -9.89 21.17 35.04
N GLN A 68 -10.60 20.05 35.00
CA GLN A 68 -11.39 19.59 33.86
C GLN A 68 -12.57 20.55 33.62
N SER A 69 -13.01 20.69 32.37
CA SER A 69 -14.44 20.85 32.07
C SER A 69 -14.80 20.29 30.69
N ARG A 70 -15.71 19.31 30.72
CA ARG A 70 -16.46 18.77 29.59
C ARG A 70 -17.58 19.74 29.25
N ILE A 71 -17.74 20.07 27.97
CA ILE A 71 -18.94 20.75 27.46
C ILE A 71 -19.89 19.67 26.89
N PRO A 72 -21.15 19.57 27.34
CA PRO A 72 -22.12 18.62 26.82
C PRO A 72 -22.73 19.02 25.47
N SER A 73 -23.06 17.97 24.71
CA SER A 73 -23.78 17.91 23.45
C SER A 73 -25.19 18.50 23.53
N GLN A 74 -25.54 19.38 22.60
CA GLN A 74 -26.94 19.69 22.27
C GLN A 74 -27.25 19.32 20.82
N LYS A 75 -28.15 18.35 20.67
CA LYS A 75 -28.82 17.97 19.43
C LYS A 75 -29.81 19.06 19.01
N LYS A 76 -29.77 19.50 17.76
CA LYS A 76 -30.86 20.26 17.13
C LYS A 76 -31.79 19.29 16.37
N PRO A 77 -33.12 19.50 16.40
CA PRO A 77 -34.07 18.64 15.72
C PRO A 77 -34.28 19.00 14.24
N ASN A 78 -34.80 17.99 13.53
CA ASN A 78 -35.31 17.96 12.17
C ASN A 78 -35.90 19.28 11.63
N SER A 79 -35.45 19.67 10.44
CA SER A 79 -36.34 20.30 9.45
C SER A 79 -36.15 19.58 8.11
N SER A 80 -37.22 18.91 7.69
CA SER A 80 -37.38 18.28 6.40
C SER A 80 -37.37 19.36 5.32
N ARG A 81 -36.39 19.32 4.43
CA ARG A 81 -36.40 20.12 3.20
C ARG A 81 -37.46 19.56 2.26
N GLN A 82 -38.53 20.32 2.05
CA GLN A 82 -39.47 20.11 0.95
C GLN A 82 -38.75 20.40 -0.36
N PHE A 83 -38.59 19.38 -1.21
CA PHE A 83 -38.10 19.54 -2.57
C PHE A 83 -39.26 20.01 -3.45
N SER A 84 -39.20 21.29 -3.85
CA SER A 84 -40.04 21.87 -4.90
C SER A 84 -39.71 21.21 -6.23
N THR A 85 -40.66 20.49 -6.82
CA THR A 85 -40.58 19.99 -8.20
C THR A 85 -41.54 20.79 -9.07
N TYR A 86 -41.06 21.91 -9.62
CA TYR A 86 -41.70 22.51 -10.79
C TYR A 86 -41.40 21.61 -12.00
N ARG A 87 -42.39 20.79 -12.40
CA ARG A 87 -42.42 20.18 -13.73
C ARG A 87 -43.17 21.12 -14.66
N VAL A 88 -42.44 21.62 -15.66
CA VAL A 88 -43.01 22.29 -16.83
C VAL A 88 -43.68 21.23 -17.69
N THR A 89 -45.00 21.26 -17.80
CA THR A 89 -45.76 20.48 -18.77
C THR A 89 -45.86 21.28 -20.07
N TRP A 90 -45.26 20.77 -21.15
CA TRP A 90 -45.57 21.19 -22.50
C TRP A 90 -46.88 20.52 -22.93
N ASN A 91 -47.97 21.28 -22.96
CA ASN A 91 -49.20 20.85 -23.62
C ASN A 91 -49.07 21.18 -25.11
N SER A 92 -48.83 20.17 -25.94
CA SER A 92 -49.13 20.26 -27.36
C SER A 92 -50.51 19.66 -27.59
N ALA A 93 -51.40 20.46 -28.15
CA ALA A 93 -52.70 20.04 -28.63
C ALA A 93 -52.55 18.99 -29.74
N ILE A 94 -53.25 17.87 -29.60
CA ILE A 94 -53.62 17.02 -30.73
C ILE A 94 -55.08 16.66 -30.53
N ASP A 95 -55.94 17.27 -31.34
CA ASP A 95 -57.27 16.77 -31.64
C ASP A 95 -57.15 15.46 -32.42
N SER A 96 -58.01 14.49 -32.06
CA SER A 96 -58.39 13.27 -32.81
C SER A 96 -57.56 12.00 -32.57
N ALA A 97 -58.09 11.07 -31.73
CA ALA A 97 -58.35 9.66 -32.08
C ALA A 97 -58.56 8.78 -30.81
N PRO A 98 -59.77 8.24 -30.52
CA PRO A 98 -60.02 7.41 -29.33
C PRO A 98 -59.38 6.00 -29.37
N ARG A 99 -58.58 5.68 -30.41
CA ARG A 99 -58.17 4.31 -30.73
C ARG A 99 -56.69 4.03 -30.48
N GLU A 100 -55.81 5.02 -30.54
CA GLU A 100 -54.35 4.84 -30.33
C GLU A 100 -53.96 4.85 -28.85
N GLU A 101 -54.61 5.67 -28.02
CA GLU A 101 -54.37 5.71 -26.57
C GLU A 101 -54.78 4.39 -25.89
N SER A 102 -55.85 3.76 -26.37
CA SER A 102 -56.29 2.43 -25.93
C SER A 102 -55.27 1.32 -26.23
N LEU A 103 -54.57 1.42 -27.37
CA LEU A 103 -53.52 0.48 -27.75
C LEU A 103 -52.23 0.72 -26.94
N GLN A 104 -51.85 1.98 -26.68
CA GLN A 104 -50.70 2.31 -25.85
C GLN A 104 -50.88 1.91 -24.39
N ILE A 105 -52.10 2.04 -23.84
CA ILE A 105 -52.43 1.56 -22.48
C ILE A 105 -52.38 0.03 -22.43
N ALA A 106 -52.89 -0.67 -23.45
CA ALA A 106 -52.80 -2.13 -23.53
C ALA A 106 -51.34 -2.62 -23.70
N GLU A 107 -50.52 -1.94 -24.50
CA GLU A 107 -49.09 -2.21 -24.64
C GLU A 107 -48.32 -1.92 -23.34
N ALA A 108 -48.67 -0.86 -22.60
CA ALA A 108 -48.09 -0.58 -21.29
C ALA A 108 -48.47 -1.64 -20.25
N GLN A 109 -49.73 -2.09 -20.23
CA GLN A 109 -50.21 -3.14 -19.33
C GLN A 109 -49.56 -4.50 -19.62
N THR A 110 -49.41 -4.85 -20.90
CA THR A 110 -48.72 -6.08 -21.32
C THR A 110 -47.23 -6.03 -21.02
N ASN A 111 -46.58 -4.88 -21.21
CA ASN A 111 -45.18 -4.67 -20.83
C ASN A 111 -44.98 -4.75 -19.31
N GLU A 112 -45.90 -4.21 -18.51
CA GLU A 112 -45.85 -4.31 -17.05
C GLU A 112 -46.07 -5.76 -16.60
N HIS A 113 -47.04 -6.47 -17.18
CA HIS A 113 -47.28 -7.88 -16.90
C HIS A 113 -46.07 -8.76 -17.25
N ASN A 114 -45.43 -8.51 -18.40
CA ASN A 114 -44.19 -9.19 -18.79
C ASN A 114 -43.03 -8.86 -17.84
N ALA A 115 -42.91 -7.61 -17.39
CA ALA A 115 -41.89 -7.21 -16.43
C ALA A 115 -42.10 -7.82 -15.02
N VAL A 116 -43.35 -8.00 -14.60
CA VAL A 116 -43.70 -8.70 -13.35
C VAL A 116 -43.38 -10.19 -13.49
N ALA A 117 -43.78 -10.84 -14.59
CA ALA A 117 -43.47 -12.23 -14.86
C ALA A 117 -41.95 -12.50 -14.90
N GLU A 118 -41.16 -11.61 -15.51
CA GLU A 118 -39.70 -11.71 -15.49
C GLU A 118 -39.11 -11.58 -14.08
N ARG A 119 -39.64 -10.68 -13.24
CA ARG A 119 -39.17 -10.53 -11.85
C ARG A 119 -39.48 -11.77 -11.02
N GLU A 120 -40.67 -12.34 -11.19
CA GLU A 120 -41.06 -13.58 -10.53
C GLU A 120 -40.20 -14.76 -11.00
N ALA A 121 -39.97 -14.90 -12.30
CA ALA A 121 -39.08 -15.92 -12.84
C ALA A 121 -37.63 -15.78 -12.33
N ARG A 122 -37.12 -14.55 -12.15
CA ARG A 122 -35.79 -14.33 -11.53
C ARG A 122 -35.78 -14.71 -10.05
N ARG A 123 -36.88 -14.45 -9.33
CA ARG A 123 -37.03 -14.79 -7.92
C ARG A 123 -37.10 -16.31 -7.71
N THR A 124 -37.89 -17.02 -8.52
CA THR A 124 -37.99 -18.49 -8.45
C THR A 124 -36.65 -19.14 -8.80
N ASN A 125 -35.99 -18.71 -9.87
CA ASN A 125 -34.65 -19.19 -10.22
C ASN A 125 -33.62 -18.96 -9.09
N PHE A 126 -33.68 -17.82 -8.40
CA PHE A 126 -32.81 -17.55 -7.26
C PHE A 126 -33.14 -18.47 -6.08
N GLN A 127 -34.42 -18.69 -5.79
CA GLN A 127 -34.89 -19.57 -4.73
C GLN A 127 -34.46 -21.02 -4.97
N GLU A 128 -34.67 -21.54 -6.18
CA GLU A 128 -34.24 -22.88 -6.57
C GLU A 128 -32.73 -23.05 -6.48
N ARG A 129 -31.95 -22.06 -6.95
CA ARG A 129 -30.50 -22.08 -6.82
C ARG A 129 -30.05 -22.11 -5.36
N TYR A 130 -30.72 -21.36 -4.48
CA TYR A 130 -30.43 -21.35 -3.05
C TYR A 130 -30.73 -22.72 -2.39
N VAL A 131 -31.89 -23.32 -2.68
CA VAL A 131 -32.29 -24.63 -2.15
C VAL A 131 -31.32 -25.73 -2.61
N ASN A 132 -30.95 -25.72 -3.89
CA ASN A 132 -29.98 -26.67 -4.45
C ASN A 132 -28.59 -26.52 -3.79
N ASP A 133 -28.13 -25.29 -3.56
CA ASP A 133 -26.87 -25.02 -2.86
C ASP A 133 -26.93 -25.45 -1.38
N SER A 134 -28.06 -25.25 -0.70
CA SER A 134 -28.22 -25.68 0.69
C SER A 134 -28.24 -27.20 0.81
N GLU A 135 -28.98 -27.90 -0.04
CA GLU A 135 -29.02 -29.37 -0.03
C GLU A 135 -27.64 -29.96 -0.37
N SER A 136 -26.92 -29.38 -1.33
CA SER A 136 -25.57 -29.82 -1.68
C SER A 136 -24.60 -29.66 -0.50
N ARG A 137 -24.70 -28.55 0.25
CA ARG A 137 -23.89 -28.32 1.45
C ARG A 137 -24.25 -29.27 2.57
N GLU A 138 -25.54 -29.55 2.79
CA GLU A 138 -25.99 -30.51 3.79
C GLU A 138 -25.55 -31.93 3.47
N LYS A 139 -25.69 -32.37 2.21
CA LYS A 139 -25.21 -33.68 1.75
C LYS A 139 -23.70 -33.85 1.95
N LYS A 140 -22.90 -32.83 1.61
CA LYS A 140 -21.44 -32.84 1.85
C LYS A 140 -21.09 -32.85 3.34
N GLY A 141 -21.77 -32.03 4.15
CA GLY A 141 -21.55 -31.99 5.59
C GLY A 141 -21.98 -33.28 6.30
N ALA A 142 -23.05 -33.93 5.81
CA ALA A 142 -23.51 -35.22 6.30
C ALA A 142 -22.49 -36.33 5.99
N ALA A 143 -21.95 -36.36 4.77
CA ALA A 143 -20.91 -37.33 4.38
C ALA A 143 -19.61 -37.17 5.19
N GLU A 144 -19.17 -35.93 5.49
CA GLU A 144 -18.01 -35.72 6.38
C GLU A 144 -18.32 -36.11 7.84
N ARG A 145 -19.57 -35.95 8.29
CA ARG A 145 -20.00 -36.35 9.64
C ARG A 145 -20.11 -37.86 9.79
N SER A 146 -20.57 -38.58 8.76
CA SER A 146 -20.75 -40.04 8.77
C SER A 146 -19.44 -40.82 8.75
N LEU A 147 -18.31 -40.19 8.42
CA LEU A 147 -16.99 -40.82 8.57
C LEU A 147 -16.72 -41.16 10.04
N SER A 148 -16.29 -42.39 10.29
CA SER A 148 -15.91 -42.87 11.61
C SER A 148 -14.67 -42.13 12.14
N HIS A 149 -14.44 -42.22 13.46
CA HIS A 149 -13.26 -41.63 14.07
C HIS A 149 -11.96 -42.26 13.54
N ALA A 150 -11.97 -43.57 13.25
CA ALA A 150 -10.83 -44.30 12.68
C ALA A 150 -10.50 -43.80 11.26
N GLU A 151 -11.51 -43.64 10.40
CA GLU A 151 -11.32 -43.10 9.03
C GLU A 151 -10.85 -41.64 9.04
N LYS A 152 -11.28 -40.84 10.02
CA LYS A 152 -10.80 -39.45 10.17
C LYS A 152 -9.33 -39.36 10.60
N ASN A 153 -8.82 -40.39 11.27
CA ASN A 153 -7.44 -40.47 11.75
C ASN A 153 -6.53 -41.27 10.81
N ASP A 154 -7.07 -41.83 9.72
CA ASP A 154 -6.29 -42.51 8.70
C ASP A 154 -5.26 -41.55 8.04
N PRO A 155 -3.97 -41.93 7.97
CA PRO A 155 -2.93 -41.08 7.40
C PRO A 155 -3.19 -40.65 5.95
N GLU A 156 -3.74 -41.54 5.12
CA GLU A 156 -4.05 -41.24 3.72
C GLU A 156 -5.18 -40.21 3.62
N TYR A 157 -6.26 -40.41 4.38
CA TYR A 157 -7.35 -39.45 4.48
C TYR A 157 -6.88 -38.07 4.95
N ILE A 158 -6.04 -38.01 6.00
CA ILE A 158 -5.46 -36.76 6.50
C ILE A 158 -4.64 -36.08 5.40
N SER A 159 -3.81 -36.83 4.67
CA SER A 159 -2.96 -36.29 3.60
C SER A 159 -3.81 -35.71 2.44
N SER A 160 -4.81 -36.46 1.98
CA SER A 160 -5.73 -36.06 0.91
C SER A 160 -6.54 -34.83 1.31
N ARG A 161 -7.05 -34.79 2.55
CA ARG A 161 -7.76 -33.63 3.08
C ARG A 161 -6.86 -32.39 3.16
N ARG A 162 -5.61 -32.55 3.60
CA ARG A 162 -4.61 -31.46 3.62
C ARG A 162 -4.31 -30.96 2.21
N GLU A 163 -4.25 -31.84 1.21
CA GLU A 163 -4.05 -31.48 -0.19
C GLU A 163 -5.24 -30.69 -0.76
N LYS A 164 -6.46 -31.20 -0.61
CA LYS A 164 -7.69 -30.47 -0.99
C LYS A 164 -7.76 -29.10 -0.33
N MET A 165 -7.37 -28.99 0.94
CA MET A 165 -7.31 -27.70 1.65
C MET A 165 -6.20 -26.79 1.12
N ARG A 166 -5.03 -27.33 0.74
CA ARG A 166 -3.96 -26.55 0.10
C ARG A 166 -4.42 -25.99 -1.25
N GLU A 167 -5.07 -26.82 -2.06
CA GLU A 167 -5.60 -26.45 -3.37
C GLU A 167 -6.70 -25.38 -3.24
N TYR A 168 -7.68 -25.59 -2.35
CA TYR A 168 -8.72 -24.60 -2.07
C TYR A 168 -8.12 -23.26 -1.64
N LYS A 169 -7.14 -23.27 -0.72
CA LYS A 169 -6.46 -22.05 -0.26
C LYS A 169 -5.70 -21.38 -1.40
N TYR A 170 -4.99 -22.14 -2.23
CA TYR A 170 -4.28 -21.63 -3.40
C TYR A 170 -5.25 -20.95 -4.36
N ARG A 171 -6.29 -21.66 -4.79
CA ARG A 171 -7.32 -21.15 -5.70
C ARG A 171 -8.00 -19.89 -5.14
N SER A 172 -8.39 -19.92 -3.88
CA SER A 172 -9.03 -18.78 -3.21
C SER A 172 -8.09 -17.58 -3.11
N TYR A 173 -6.81 -17.81 -2.82
CA TYR A 173 -5.82 -16.75 -2.71
C TYR A 173 -5.53 -16.06 -4.07
N HIS A 174 -5.51 -16.81 -5.16
CA HIS A 174 -5.23 -16.26 -6.49
C HIS A 174 -6.47 -15.61 -7.15
N HIS A 175 -7.64 -16.23 -7.03
CA HIS A 175 -8.85 -15.81 -7.76
C HIS A 175 -9.84 -14.97 -6.94
N ASN A 176 -9.71 -14.89 -5.61
CA ASN A 176 -10.59 -14.10 -4.77
C ASN A 176 -9.83 -12.94 -4.10
N PRO A 177 -9.93 -11.69 -4.63
CA PRO A 177 -9.27 -10.52 -4.06
C PRO A 177 -9.63 -10.24 -2.60
N LYS A 178 -10.88 -10.51 -2.19
CA LYS A 178 -11.33 -10.33 -0.79
C LYS A 178 -10.65 -11.32 0.15
N PHE A 179 -10.62 -12.60 -0.23
CA PHE A 179 -9.94 -13.65 0.52
C PHE A 179 -8.45 -13.34 0.67
N ARG A 180 -7.80 -12.99 -0.46
CA ARG A 180 -6.39 -12.56 -0.48
C ARG A 180 -6.14 -11.38 0.45
N GLY A 181 -6.98 -10.35 0.39
CA GLY A 181 -6.89 -9.17 1.25
C GLY A 181 -6.92 -9.52 2.73
N SER A 182 -7.86 -10.38 3.14
CA SER A 182 -7.99 -10.86 4.52
C SER A 182 -6.74 -11.62 4.99
N VAL A 183 -6.21 -12.53 4.16
CA VAL A 183 -4.98 -13.27 4.48
C VAL A 183 -3.78 -12.34 4.68
N LEU A 184 -3.61 -11.34 3.80
CA LEU A 184 -2.54 -10.36 3.90
C LEU A 184 -2.68 -9.48 5.16
N ASP A 185 -3.89 -9.08 5.51
CA ASP A 185 -4.15 -8.31 6.74
C ASP A 185 -3.86 -9.11 8.00
N SER A 186 -4.28 -10.37 8.03
CA SER A 186 -4.00 -11.28 9.15
C SER A 186 -2.50 -11.47 9.35
N ASN A 187 -1.77 -11.74 8.26
CA ASN A 187 -0.31 -11.84 8.28
C ASN A 187 0.36 -10.55 8.76
N ARG A 188 -0.13 -9.38 8.34
CA ARG A 188 0.39 -8.09 8.81
C ARG A 188 0.21 -7.94 10.31
N ARG A 189 -0.99 -8.21 10.84
CA ARG A 189 -1.27 -8.11 12.28
C ARG A 189 -0.36 -9.04 13.09
N TYR A 190 -0.21 -10.28 12.64
CA TYR A 190 0.68 -11.26 13.26
C TYR A 190 2.13 -10.77 13.27
N GLN A 191 2.66 -10.32 12.13
CA GLN A 191 4.03 -9.80 12.05
C GLN A 191 4.22 -8.57 12.93
N THR A 192 3.27 -7.64 12.95
CA THR A 192 3.34 -6.45 13.81
C THR A 192 3.36 -6.83 15.30
N ALA A 193 2.57 -7.83 15.71
CA ALA A 193 2.59 -8.32 17.08
C ALA A 193 3.92 -8.98 17.43
N MET A 194 4.40 -9.90 16.57
CA MET A 194 5.64 -10.63 16.81
C MET A 194 6.89 -9.73 16.77
N MET A 195 6.88 -8.67 15.95
CA MET A 195 8.00 -7.73 15.92
C MET A 195 8.20 -6.96 17.23
N LYS A 196 7.23 -6.98 18.16
CA LYS A 196 7.40 -6.40 19.51
C LYS A 196 8.33 -7.25 20.38
N ASP A 197 8.34 -8.57 20.18
CA ASP A 197 9.23 -9.50 20.87
C ASP A 197 10.67 -9.37 20.33
N PRO A 198 11.65 -8.99 21.17
CA PRO A 198 13.05 -8.89 20.78
C PRO A 198 13.65 -10.22 20.30
N ALA A 199 13.30 -11.34 20.93
CA ALA A 199 13.85 -12.66 20.60
C ALA A 199 13.37 -13.11 19.22
N TRP A 200 12.06 -13.00 18.98
CA TRP A 200 11.49 -13.26 17.66
C TRP A 200 12.09 -12.36 16.58
N ARG A 201 12.26 -11.06 16.88
CA ARG A 201 12.85 -10.09 15.95
C ARG A 201 14.28 -10.48 15.57
N ALA A 202 15.11 -10.87 16.54
CA ALA A 202 16.48 -11.33 16.29
C ALA A 202 16.50 -12.59 15.42
N ALA A 203 15.70 -13.61 15.77
CA ALA A 203 15.59 -14.84 14.99
C ALA A 203 15.06 -14.60 13.56
N HIS A 204 14.08 -13.71 13.39
CA HIS A 204 13.55 -13.32 12.10
C HIS A 204 14.60 -12.59 11.24
N ASN A 205 15.37 -11.68 11.83
CA ASN A 205 16.45 -10.98 11.15
C ASN A 205 17.55 -11.94 10.69
N GLU A 206 17.94 -12.88 11.54
CA GLU A 206 18.96 -13.87 11.21
C GLU A 206 18.50 -14.82 10.10
N ARG A 207 17.26 -15.32 10.18
CA ARG A 207 16.64 -16.12 9.11
C ARG A 207 16.60 -15.33 7.79
N THR A 208 16.24 -14.05 7.85
CA THR A 208 16.22 -13.17 6.68
C THR A 208 17.61 -12.96 6.10
N ARG A 209 18.64 -12.82 6.95
CA ARG A 209 20.05 -12.67 6.55
C ARG A 209 20.55 -13.92 5.83
N LEU A 210 20.33 -15.11 6.41
CA LEU A 210 20.71 -16.40 5.83
C LEU A 210 20.01 -16.64 4.48
N ARG A 211 18.69 -16.39 4.41
CA ARG A 211 17.95 -16.47 3.15
C ARG A 211 18.52 -15.53 2.08
N ARG A 212 18.83 -14.29 2.42
CA ARG A 212 19.43 -13.34 1.47
C ARG A 212 20.81 -13.82 1.00
N LYS A 213 21.60 -14.44 1.88
CA LYS A 213 22.91 -15.01 1.53
C LYS A 213 22.77 -16.17 0.53
N SER A 214 21.86 -17.12 0.79
CA SER A 214 21.59 -18.25 -0.12
C SER A 214 21.05 -17.77 -1.47
N VAL A 215 20.01 -16.91 -1.48
CA VAL A 215 19.41 -16.43 -2.74
C VAL A 215 20.41 -15.62 -3.57
N ARG A 216 21.33 -14.87 -2.95
CA ARG A 216 22.40 -14.17 -3.70
C ARG A 216 23.40 -15.13 -4.36
N LYS A 217 23.60 -16.32 -3.80
CA LYS A 217 24.48 -17.36 -4.36
C LYS A 217 23.80 -18.09 -5.53
N GLU A 218 22.51 -18.34 -5.40
CA GLU A 218 21.74 -19.21 -6.31
C GLU A 218 21.07 -18.44 -7.47
N ASP A 219 20.69 -17.17 -7.28
CA ASP A 219 19.84 -16.42 -8.22
C ASP A 219 20.55 -15.14 -8.73
N PRO A 220 21.18 -15.18 -9.92
CA PRO A 220 21.78 -14.00 -10.54
C PRO A 220 20.79 -12.85 -10.75
N SER A 221 19.52 -13.15 -11.06
CA SER A 221 18.47 -12.15 -11.26
C SER A 221 18.16 -11.39 -9.97
N TYR A 222 18.27 -12.06 -8.81
CA TYR A 222 18.17 -11.41 -7.51
C TYR A 222 19.29 -10.39 -7.32
N VAL A 223 20.52 -10.76 -7.65
CA VAL A 223 21.71 -9.90 -7.47
C VAL A 223 21.61 -8.67 -8.36
N GLN A 224 21.23 -8.85 -9.63
CA GLN A 224 20.99 -7.75 -10.57
C GLN A 224 19.91 -6.82 -10.01
N ARG A 225 18.70 -7.33 -9.72
CA ARG A 225 17.60 -6.52 -9.17
C ARG A 225 18.01 -5.75 -7.91
N ASP A 226 18.65 -6.42 -6.94
CA ASP A 226 19.05 -5.79 -5.68
C ASP A 226 20.07 -4.68 -5.90
N THR A 227 21.04 -4.92 -6.78
CA THR A 227 22.09 -3.95 -7.14
C THR A 227 21.50 -2.72 -7.82
N VAL A 228 20.65 -2.92 -8.83
CA VAL A 228 20.01 -1.84 -9.57
C VAL A 228 19.08 -1.02 -8.68
N CYS A 229 18.25 -1.69 -7.88
CA CYS A 229 17.40 -1.01 -6.91
C CYS A 229 18.23 -0.23 -5.87
N ARG A 230 19.45 -0.67 -5.54
CA ARG A 230 20.36 0.05 -4.65
C ARG A 230 20.91 1.31 -5.32
N TRP A 231 21.28 1.24 -6.59
CA TRP A 231 21.73 2.41 -7.37
C TRP A 231 20.62 3.45 -7.48
N ILE A 232 19.42 3.01 -7.91
CA ILE A 232 18.23 3.87 -8.00
C ILE A 232 17.94 4.56 -6.67
N ARG A 233 18.10 3.90 -5.52
CA ARG A 233 17.83 4.52 -4.21
C ARG A 233 18.88 5.54 -3.79
N ARG A 234 20.15 5.30 -4.13
CA ARG A 234 21.27 6.14 -3.70
C ARG A 234 21.49 7.34 -4.60
N ASP A 235 21.27 7.18 -5.90
CA ASP A 235 21.66 8.16 -6.91
C ASP A 235 20.43 8.75 -7.62
N PRO A 236 20.17 10.06 -7.49
CA PRO A 236 19.13 10.72 -8.27
C PRO A 236 19.37 10.70 -9.77
N ALA A 237 20.62 10.72 -10.23
CA ALA A 237 20.93 10.68 -11.67
C ALA A 237 20.44 9.38 -12.31
N ALA A 238 20.52 8.26 -11.58
CA ALA A 238 19.97 6.98 -12.03
C ALA A 238 18.43 7.02 -12.22
N ARG A 239 17.71 7.99 -11.64
CA ARG A 239 16.25 8.13 -11.81
C ARG A 239 15.85 9.11 -12.90
N GLU A 240 16.67 10.14 -13.11
CA GLU A 240 16.34 11.27 -13.97
C GLU A 240 16.98 11.18 -15.36
N VAL A 241 18.19 10.61 -15.45
CA VAL A 241 19.02 10.66 -16.66
C VAL A 241 19.00 9.34 -17.45
N MET A 242 18.78 8.21 -16.77
CA MET A 242 18.68 6.92 -17.45
C MET A 242 17.39 6.83 -18.27
N ASP A 243 17.51 6.39 -19.51
CA ASP A 243 16.39 5.96 -20.32
C ASP A 243 15.93 4.56 -19.89
N TRP A 244 15.00 4.50 -18.93
CA TRP A 244 14.38 3.26 -18.46
C TRP A 244 13.32 2.69 -19.42
N GLY A 245 13.31 3.17 -20.68
CA GLY A 245 12.43 2.70 -21.73
C GLY A 245 10.96 3.02 -21.43
N LEU A 246 10.12 1.99 -21.39
CA LEU A 246 8.69 2.14 -21.13
C LEU A 246 8.37 2.45 -19.66
N TYR A 247 9.35 2.44 -18.76
CA TYR A 247 9.13 2.67 -17.34
C TYR A 247 10.01 3.81 -16.83
N LYS A 248 9.66 4.38 -15.68
CA LYS A 248 10.49 5.34 -14.95
C LYS A 248 10.52 4.99 -13.47
N PRO A 249 11.70 4.86 -12.82
CA PRO A 249 11.75 4.62 -11.40
C PRO A 249 11.35 5.88 -10.61
N VAL A 250 10.36 5.72 -9.74
CA VAL A 250 9.87 6.76 -8.83
C VAL A 250 10.22 6.35 -7.41
N LEU A 251 10.98 7.21 -6.72
CA LEU A 251 11.35 7.01 -5.31
C LEU A 251 10.59 8.00 -4.43
N TYR A 252 9.58 7.51 -3.72
CA TYR A 252 8.80 8.26 -2.76
C TYR A 252 9.55 8.47 -1.43
N PRO A 253 9.32 9.59 -0.72
CA PRO A 253 9.92 9.84 0.59
C PRO A 253 9.40 8.86 1.65
N ILE A 254 8.10 8.58 1.60
CA ILE A 254 7.40 7.60 2.43
C ILE A 254 7.07 6.34 1.62
N LYS A 255 6.72 5.25 2.30
CA LYS A 255 6.23 4.06 1.60
C LYS A 255 4.82 4.36 1.11
N VAL A 256 4.57 4.13 -0.18
CA VAL A 256 3.25 4.33 -0.80
C VAL A 256 2.74 2.99 -1.29
N GLU A 257 1.45 2.74 -1.07
CA GLU A 257 0.74 1.56 -1.56
C GLU A 257 0.21 1.82 -2.97
N HIS A 258 0.64 1.01 -3.93
CA HIS A 258 0.04 0.95 -5.25
C HIS A 258 -0.36 -0.49 -5.58
N GLN A 259 -1.31 -0.65 -6.50
CA GLN A 259 -1.59 -1.94 -7.12
C GLN A 259 -0.61 -2.14 -8.28
N CYS A 260 0.11 -3.26 -8.25
CA CYS A 260 1.11 -3.55 -9.28
C CYS A 260 0.45 -4.06 -10.56
N GLY A 261 0.63 -3.40 -11.71
CA GLY A 261 0.07 -3.84 -12.99
C GLY A 261 0.57 -5.20 -13.48
N GLY A 262 1.76 -5.63 -13.05
CA GLY A 262 2.33 -6.93 -13.47
C GLY A 262 1.97 -8.14 -12.61
N CYS A 263 1.50 -7.95 -11.37
CA CYS A 263 1.06 -9.09 -10.54
C CYS A 263 -0.27 -8.86 -9.85
N GLU A 264 -0.88 -7.70 -10.05
CA GLU A 264 -2.17 -7.27 -9.47
C GLU A 264 -2.23 -7.34 -7.93
N TYR A 265 -1.08 -7.51 -7.28
CA TYR A 265 -0.99 -7.50 -5.83
C TYR A 265 -1.02 -6.06 -5.32
N PRO A 266 -1.95 -5.71 -4.42
CA PRO A 266 -1.81 -4.52 -3.60
C PRO A 266 -0.65 -4.75 -2.64
N ARG A 267 0.38 -3.92 -2.73
CA ARG A 267 1.57 -4.03 -1.88
C ARG A 267 1.30 -3.36 -0.54
N ARG A 268 0.56 -4.06 0.34
CA ARG A 268 0.26 -3.61 1.71
C ARG A 268 1.56 -3.33 2.48
N GLY A 269 1.64 -2.19 3.16
CA GLY A 269 2.85 -1.64 3.77
C GLY A 269 3.72 -0.81 2.82
N GLY A 270 3.37 -0.77 1.53
CA GLY A 270 3.93 0.10 0.50
C GLY A 270 5.38 -0.18 0.13
N PHE A 271 5.79 0.37 -1.00
CA PHE A 271 7.20 0.51 -1.36
C PHE A 271 7.56 1.99 -1.47
N LYS A 272 8.83 2.30 -1.17
CA LYS A 272 9.38 3.61 -1.52
C LYS A 272 9.71 3.68 -3.01
N LEU A 273 10.11 2.56 -3.61
CA LEU A 273 10.52 2.49 -5.01
C LEU A 273 9.47 1.75 -5.83
N TRP A 274 8.97 2.42 -6.86
CA TRP A 274 8.05 1.90 -7.88
C TRP A 274 8.57 2.22 -9.28
N PHE A 275 8.11 1.48 -10.28
CA PHE A 275 8.41 1.73 -11.69
C PHE A 275 7.11 2.13 -12.39
N LEU A 276 7.03 3.38 -12.84
CA LEU A 276 5.84 3.94 -13.47
C LEU A 276 5.92 3.78 -14.99
N LYS A 277 4.92 3.13 -15.59
CA LYS A 277 4.83 2.98 -17.04
C LYS A 277 4.63 4.36 -17.68
N GLN A 278 5.50 4.72 -18.62
CA GLN A 278 5.40 5.93 -19.41
C GLN A 278 4.34 5.72 -20.50
N VAL A 279 3.31 6.55 -20.53
CA VAL A 279 2.31 6.58 -21.61
C VAL A 279 2.67 7.77 -22.50
N LYS A 280 2.97 7.54 -23.78
CA LYS A 280 3.24 8.62 -24.74
C LYS A 280 2.02 9.56 -24.78
N GLY A 281 2.23 10.85 -24.52
CA GLY A 281 1.20 11.89 -24.63
C GLY A 281 0.36 12.21 -23.38
N ARG A 282 0.62 11.56 -22.23
CA ARG A 282 -0.02 11.92 -20.94
C ARG A 282 0.98 11.89 -19.79
N THR A 283 1.37 13.06 -19.32
CA THR A 283 1.88 13.25 -17.96
C THR A 283 0.68 13.35 -17.02
N GLU A 284 -0.05 12.25 -16.82
CA GLU A 284 -1.13 12.25 -15.83
C GLU A 284 -0.53 12.27 -14.42
N SER A 285 -0.97 13.28 -13.68
CA SER A 285 -0.74 13.48 -12.26
C SER A 285 -1.18 12.27 -11.46
N THR A 286 -0.56 12.17 -10.29
CA THR A 286 -0.67 11.17 -9.23
C THR A 286 -2.07 11.01 -8.64
N ASP A 287 -3.08 10.69 -9.44
CA ASP A 287 -4.37 10.32 -8.93
C ASP A 287 -4.42 8.82 -8.63
N SER A 288 -4.75 8.54 -7.39
CA SER A 288 -4.67 7.27 -6.65
C SER A 288 -5.53 6.11 -7.19
N GLY A 289 -5.93 6.15 -8.46
CA GLY A 289 -6.85 5.19 -9.09
C GLY A 289 -6.35 4.55 -10.40
N SER A 290 -5.18 4.95 -10.93
CA SER A 290 -4.69 4.40 -12.21
C SER A 290 -4.21 2.94 -12.06
N THR A 291 -5.15 2.02 -12.19
CA THR A 291 -4.93 0.58 -12.09
C THR A 291 -4.03 0.14 -13.26
N GLY A 292 -2.77 -0.22 -12.98
CA GLY A 292 -1.86 -0.78 -13.99
C GLY A 292 -0.62 0.05 -14.35
N LEU A 293 -0.53 1.33 -13.94
CA LEU A 293 0.65 2.16 -14.26
C LEU A 293 1.89 1.80 -13.41
N HIS A 294 1.69 1.31 -12.19
CA HIS A 294 2.79 1.03 -11.27
C HIS A 294 3.24 -0.43 -11.36
N ARG A 295 4.55 -0.66 -11.49
CA ARG A 295 5.15 -1.99 -11.33
C ARG A 295 6.03 -2.04 -10.08
N CYS A 296 5.88 -3.12 -9.33
CA CYS A 296 6.78 -3.42 -8.23
C CYS A 296 8.14 -3.89 -8.78
N PRO A 297 9.25 -3.75 -8.02
CA PRO A 297 10.57 -4.13 -8.51
C PRO A 297 10.62 -5.58 -9.03
N ARG A 298 9.99 -6.53 -8.33
CA ARG A 298 9.99 -7.93 -8.79
C ARG A 298 9.35 -8.12 -10.16
N CYS A 299 8.27 -7.40 -10.47
CA CYS A 299 7.57 -7.53 -11.75
C CYS A 299 8.26 -6.75 -12.85
N PHE A 300 8.85 -5.59 -12.53
CA PHE A 300 9.61 -4.81 -13.50
C PHE A 300 10.79 -5.61 -14.08
N PHE A 301 11.62 -6.25 -13.23
CA PHE A 301 12.75 -7.06 -13.72
C PHE A 301 12.36 -8.41 -14.35
N LYS A 302 11.07 -8.75 -14.35
CA LYS A 302 10.55 -9.94 -15.07
C LYS A 302 9.89 -9.55 -16.39
N ASP A 303 9.65 -8.27 -16.60
CA ASP A 303 9.04 -7.75 -17.80
C ASP A 303 10.08 -7.75 -18.91
N PRO A 304 9.76 -8.22 -20.14
CA PRO A 304 10.69 -8.13 -21.27
C PRO A 304 11.09 -6.68 -21.60
N ASP A 305 10.20 -5.72 -21.33
CA ASP A 305 10.46 -4.29 -21.53
C ASP A 305 11.05 -3.61 -20.28
N GLY A 306 11.37 -4.39 -19.25
CA GLY A 306 11.98 -3.93 -18.01
C GLY A 306 13.43 -4.34 -17.86
N GLY A 307 14.02 -4.01 -16.70
CA GLY A 307 15.43 -4.28 -16.43
C GLY A 307 16.32 -3.05 -16.57
N LEU A 308 17.62 -3.26 -16.79
CA LEU A 308 18.52 -2.15 -17.08
C LEU A 308 18.29 -1.65 -18.51
N PRO A 309 18.44 -0.36 -18.77
CA PRO A 309 18.50 0.13 -20.14
C PRO A 309 19.62 -0.57 -20.90
N LYS A 310 19.39 -0.92 -22.18
CA LYS A 310 20.35 -1.63 -23.03
C LYS A 310 21.75 -0.99 -23.03
N ALA A 311 21.80 0.34 -23.03
CA ALA A 311 23.06 1.10 -23.00
C ALA A 311 23.91 0.91 -21.72
N PHE A 312 23.36 0.29 -20.68
CA PHE A 312 24.02 0.07 -19.39
C PHE A 312 24.00 -1.40 -18.97
N GLU A 313 23.51 -2.33 -19.81
CA GLU A 313 23.32 -3.73 -19.46
C GLU A 313 24.61 -4.44 -19.00
N ASP A 314 25.76 -3.98 -19.50
CA ASP A 314 27.12 -4.41 -19.16
C ASP A 314 27.64 -3.85 -17.82
N CYS A 315 26.97 -2.87 -17.23
CA CYS A 315 27.40 -2.24 -15.99
C CYS A 315 27.14 -3.19 -14.81
N THR A 316 28.22 -3.64 -14.17
CA THR A 316 28.16 -4.50 -12.97
C THR A 316 28.42 -3.72 -11.70
N THR A 317 29.03 -2.52 -11.79
CA THR A 317 29.39 -1.68 -10.64
C THR A 317 28.77 -0.28 -10.71
N GLN A 318 28.60 0.35 -9.54
CA GLN A 318 28.08 1.71 -9.46
C GLN A 318 29.04 2.74 -10.09
N THR A 319 30.34 2.45 -10.06
CA THR A 319 31.38 3.31 -10.66
C THR A 319 31.28 3.30 -12.18
N GLN A 320 31.19 2.12 -12.80
CA GLN A 320 30.99 2.00 -14.26
C GLN A 320 29.75 2.77 -14.73
N LEU A 321 28.64 2.62 -13.99
CA LEU A 321 27.40 3.35 -14.24
C LEU A 321 27.63 4.88 -14.19
N LYS A 322 28.31 5.37 -13.15
CA LYS A 322 28.63 6.80 -12.99
C LYS A 322 29.56 7.34 -14.05
N THR A 323 30.60 6.61 -14.41
CA THR A 323 31.54 7.01 -15.47
C THR A 323 30.79 7.15 -16.80
N ARG A 324 29.92 6.19 -17.11
CA ARG A 324 29.11 6.23 -18.34
C ARG A 324 28.12 7.41 -18.33
N PHE A 325 27.52 7.74 -17.18
CA PHE A 325 26.71 8.95 -17.05
C PHE A 325 27.48 10.26 -17.23
N GLN A 326 28.71 10.32 -16.73
CA GLN A 326 29.55 11.51 -16.86
C GLN A 326 30.01 11.68 -18.32
N GLY A 327 30.26 10.58 -19.02
CA GLY A 327 30.51 10.58 -20.46
C GLY A 327 29.30 11.04 -21.27
N SER A 328 28.09 10.56 -20.95
CA SER A 328 26.86 10.90 -21.68
C SER A 328 26.36 12.33 -21.46
N ARG A 329 26.89 13.07 -20.47
CA ARG A 329 26.58 14.49 -20.24
C ARG A 329 27.57 15.45 -20.92
N LYS A 330 28.69 14.94 -21.43
CA LYS A 330 29.77 15.73 -22.04
C LYS A 330 29.77 15.68 -23.57
N GLY A 331 28.88 14.92 -24.18
CA GLY A 331 28.60 14.93 -25.62
C GLY A 331 27.23 15.52 -25.87
#